data_AF-A0A7X3QGY7-F1
#
_entry.id   AF-A0A7X3QGY7-F1
#
_cell.length_a   1.000
_cell.length_b   1.000
_cell.length_c   1.000
_cell.angle_alpha   90.00
_cell.angle_beta   90.00
_cell.angle_gamma   90.00
#
_symmetry.space_group_name_H-M   'P 1'
#
loop_
_entity.id
_entity.type
_entity.pdbx_description
1 polymer ?
#
loop_
_entity_poly.entity_id
_entity_poly.type
_entity_poly.pdbx_seq_one_letter_code
_entity_poly.pdbx_strand_id
1 'polypeptide(L)'
;MSTTARPSPRPRSRSEAHALFHLQAGGAKILNLRHIPGDTSAAALLERGIVRVDRRTAWGNPHVVGRDGSRQRVIELYRQDLWRRIRSGDLPLEKLAAIAHMPLACHCAPSRCHAEVLARAAAWAAKRLEKSSETP
;
A
#
# COMPACT_ATOMS: atom_id res chain seq x y z
N MET A 1 -10.17 -13.73 -39.91
CA MET A 1 -10.73 -13.66 -38.54
C MET A 1 -10.03 -12.52 -37.82
N SER A 2 -10.56 -11.29 -37.93
CA SER A 2 -9.94 -10.09 -37.35
C SER A 2 -10.66 -9.71 -36.06
N THR A 3 -10.00 -9.92 -34.93
CA THR A 3 -10.44 -9.46 -33.61
C THR A 3 -10.12 -7.97 -33.47
N THR A 4 -11.14 -7.12 -33.58
CA THR A 4 -11.03 -5.70 -33.23
C THR A 4 -11.00 -5.57 -31.71
N ALA A 5 -9.82 -5.25 -31.17
CA ALA A 5 -9.67 -4.88 -29.77
C ALA A 5 -10.41 -3.57 -29.51
N ARG A 6 -11.37 -3.59 -28.57
CA ARG A 6 -12.15 -2.43 -28.15
C ARG A 6 -11.25 -1.46 -27.37
N PRO A 7 -11.20 -0.16 -27.68
CA PRO A 7 -10.35 0.77 -26.94
C PRO A 7 -10.91 1.03 -25.53
N SER A 8 -10.02 1.04 -24.53
CA SER A 8 -10.36 1.33 -23.13
C SER A 8 -10.90 2.77 -22.99
N PRO A 9 -11.95 3.01 -22.18
CA PRO A 9 -12.51 4.34 -22.00
C PRO A 9 -11.51 5.27 -21.29
N ARG A 10 -11.37 6.50 -21.80
CA ARG A 10 -10.63 7.58 -21.12
C ARG A 10 -11.51 8.23 -20.04
N PRO A 11 -10.97 8.59 -18.87
CA PRO A 11 -11.74 9.25 -17.82
C PRO A 11 -12.31 10.60 -18.28
N ARG A 12 -13.50 10.93 -17.78
CA ARG A 12 -14.28 12.11 -18.17
C ARG A 12 -14.00 13.32 -17.29
N SER A 13 -13.21 13.19 -16.21
CA SER A 13 -12.89 14.30 -15.31
C SER A 13 -11.53 14.17 -14.59
N ARG A 14 -11.02 15.30 -14.09
CA ARG A 14 -9.78 15.40 -13.30
C ARG A 14 -9.85 14.63 -11.97
N SER A 15 -11.04 14.47 -11.40
CA SER A 15 -11.31 13.67 -10.19
C SER A 15 -11.32 12.17 -10.49
N GLU A 16 -11.87 11.75 -11.63
CA GLU A 16 -11.80 10.36 -12.09
C GLU A 16 -10.37 9.93 -12.43
N ALA A 17 -9.52 10.84 -12.91
CA ALA A 17 -8.09 10.58 -13.13
C ALA A 17 -7.35 10.24 -11.82
N HIS A 18 -7.75 10.82 -10.69
CA HIS A 18 -7.25 10.43 -9.36
C HIS A 18 -7.82 9.08 -8.89
N ALA A 19 -9.05 8.73 -9.28
CA ALA A 19 -9.66 7.45 -8.98
C ALA A 19 -9.11 6.29 -9.86
N LEU A 20 -8.45 6.58 -10.98
CA LEU A 20 -7.88 5.58 -11.88
C LEU A 20 -6.38 5.31 -11.67
N PHE A 21 -5.69 6.09 -10.82
CA PHE A 21 -4.33 5.77 -10.38
C PHE A 21 -4.31 4.64 -9.31
N HIS A 22 -5.24 3.69 -9.43
CA HIS A 22 -5.51 2.63 -8.45
C HIS A 22 -5.18 1.22 -8.95
N LEU A 23 -4.64 1.03 -10.15
CA LEU A 23 -4.18 -0.27 -10.59
C LEU A 23 -2.66 -0.28 -10.75
N GLN A 24 -1.97 -0.97 -9.83
CA GLN A 24 -0.72 -1.77 -10.02
C GLN A 24 0.24 -1.75 -8.80
N ALA A 25 -0.30 -2.02 -7.61
CA ALA A 25 0.48 -2.46 -6.45
C ALA A 25 -0.34 -3.44 -5.60
N GLY A 26 -0.55 -4.67 -6.06
CA GLY A 26 -1.02 -5.75 -5.19
C GLY A 26 -2.42 -5.60 -4.58
N GLY A 27 -3.34 -4.88 -5.22
CA GLY A 27 -4.77 -4.85 -4.85
C GLY A 27 -5.18 -3.78 -3.82
N ALA A 28 -4.30 -3.35 -2.91
CA ALA A 28 -4.64 -2.32 -1.92
C ALA A 28 -4.68 -0.91 -2.51
N LYS A 29 -5.74 -0.16 -2.20
CA LYS A 29 -5.91 1.25 -2.59
C LYS A 29 -5.10 2.16 -1.66
N ILE A 30 -4.27 3.04 -2.23
CA ILE A 30 -3.50 4.02 -1.45
C ILE A 30 -4.26 5.35 -1.40
N LEU A 31 -4.51 5.83 -0.20
CA LEU A 31 -5.25 7.06 0.08
C LEU A 31 -4.31 8.15 0.59
N ASN A 32 -4.57 9.39 0.20
CA ASN A 32 -3.96 10.55 0.83
C ASN A 32 -4.75 10.92 2.09
N LEU A 33 -4.12 10.82 3.26
CA LEU A 33 -4.71 11.17 4.56
C LEU A 33 -5.30 12.58 4.59
N ARG A 34 -4.69 13.54 3.88
CA ARG A 34 -5.15 14.95 3.85
C ARG A 34 -6.50 15.13 3.14
N HIS A 35 -6.91 14.15 2.34
CA HIS A 35 -8.16 14.21 1.56
C HIS A 35 -9.25 13.30 2.15
N ILE A 36 -9.00 12.69 3.31
CA ILE A 36 -10.00 11.91 4.01
C ILE A 36 -10.75 12.86 4.97
N PRO A 37 -12.06 13.09 4.77
CA PRO A 37 -12.82 13.96 5.66
C PRO A 37 -13.06 13.29 7.03
N GLY A 38 -13.27 14.13 8.04
CA GLY A 38 -13.60 13.71 9.41
C GLY A 38 -12.36 13.33 10.23
N ASP A 39 -12.58 12.51 11.27
CA ASP A 39 -11.49 12.00 12.09
C ASP A 39 -10.60 11.05 11.27
N THR A 40 -9.29 11.29 11.35
CA THR A 40 -8.24 10.50 10.70
C THR A 40 -7.34 9.79 11.71
N SER A 41 -7.77 9.72 12.98
CA SER A 41 -7.17 8.85 13.99
C SER A 41 -7.07 7.41 13.48
N ALA A 42 -6.08 6.66 13.97
CA ALA A 42 -5.89 5.27 13.52
C ALA A 42 -7.13 4.41 13.83
N ALA A 43 -7.81 4.66 14.96
CA ALA A 43 -9.04 3.98 15.35
C ALA A 43 -10.20 4.30 14.39
N ALA A 44 -10.51 5.59 14.16
CA ALA A 44 -11.60 5.99 13.28
C ALA A 44 -11.40 5.53 11.83
N LEU A 45 -10.15 5.52 11.33
CA LEU A 45 -9.85 4.98 10.02
C LEU A 45 -10.06 3.46 9.97
N LEU A 46 -9.65 2.74 11.02
CA LEU A 46 -9.81 1.29 11.08
C LEU A 46 -11.28 0.88 11.11
N GLU A 47 -12.13 1.60 11.83
CA GLU A 47 -13.60 1.41 11.83
C GLU A 47 -14.21 1.56 10.42
N ARG A 48 -13.58 2.38 9.57
CA ARG A 48 -13.96 2.57 8.17
C ARG A 48 -13.28 1.58 7.21
N GLY A 49 -12.56 0.60 7.75
CA GLY A 49 -11.79 -0.37 6.97
C GLY A 49 -10.53 0.21 6.32
N ILE A 50 -9.98 1.31 6.82
CA ILE A 50 -8.78 1.97 6.28
C ILE A 50 -7.63 1.81 7.26
N VAL A 51 -6.48 1.32 6.79
CA VAL A 51 -5.28 1.16 7.62
C VAL A 51 -4.41 2.41 7.51
N ARG A 52 -4.20 3.11 8.63
CA ARG A 52 -3.25 4.22 8.71
C ARG A 52 -1.80 3.70 8.69
N VAL A 53 -1.01 4.15 7.72
CA VAL A 53 0.38 3.69 7.52
C VAL A 53 1.39 4.83 7.53
N ASP A 54 1.05 5.97 8.14
CA ASP A 54 2.02 7.06 8.30
C ASP A 54 3.12 6.71 9.30
N ARG A 55 4.11 7.61 9.44
CA ARG A 55 5.27 7.41 10.30
C ARG A 55 4.92 7.13 11.78
N ARG A 56 3.72 7.50 12.24
CA ARG A 56 3.29 7.31 13.63
C ARG A 56 2.72 5.91 13.88
N THR A 57 2.66 5.04 12.88
CA THR A 57 2.16 3.67 13.03
C THR A 57 3.26 2.64 12.84
N ALA A 58 2.97 1.39 13.22
CA ALA A 58 3.90 0.26 13.05
C ALA A 58 4.29 -0.02 11.59
N TRP A 59 3.52 0.54 10.65
CA TRP A 59 3.70 0.41 9.20
C TRP A 59 4.44 1.60 8.57
N GLY A 60 4.70 2.64 9.36
CA GLY A 60 5.33 3.86 8.92
C GLY A 60 6.76 3.68 8.42
N ASN A 61 7.17 4.55 7.48
CA ASN A 61 8.56 4.64 7.08
C ASN A 61 9.38 5.45 8.12
N PRO A 62 10.36 4.83 8.82
CA PRO A 62 11.20 5.55 9.79
C PRO A 62 12.16 6.53 9.11
N HIS A 63 12.44 6.33 7.82
CA HIS A 63 13.33 7.17 7.02
C HIS A 63 12.61 8.47 6.59
N VAL A 64 13.36 9.57 6.59
CA VAL A 64 12.89 10.94 6.41
C VAL A 64 13.53 11.53 5.16
N VAL A 65 12.71 11.97 4.21
CA VAL A 65 13.18 12.67 3.00
C VAL A 65 13.97 13.91 3.39
N GLY A 66 15.12 14.14 2.75
CA GLY A 66 16.02 15.25 3.04
C GLY A 66 17.07 14.89 4.08
N ARG A 67 16.70 14.20 5.17
CA ARG A 67 17.65 13.73 6.20
C ARG A 67 18.35 12.43 5.77
N ASP A 68 17.56 11.44 5.36
CA ASP A 68 18.03 10.09 5.03
C ASP A 68 18.15 9.88 3.50
N GLY A 69 18.07 10.98 2.74
CA GLY A 69 18.25 11.04 1.28
C GLY A 69 16.99 11.41 0.49
N SER A 70 17.00 11.09 -0.80
CA SER A 70 15.89 11.37 -1.72
C SER A 70 14.65 10.55 -1.39
N ARG A 71 13.47 10.97 -1.89
CA ARG A 71 12.22 10.19 -1.75
C ARG A 71 12.37 8.75 -2.23
N GLN A 72 13.07 8.54 -3.34
CA GLN A 72 13.34 7.20 -3.85
C GLN A 72 14.24 6.41 -2.89
N ARG A 73 15.29 7.04 -2.34
CA ARG A 73 16.19 6.41 -1.40
C ARG A 73 15.48 5.96 -0.12
N VAL A 74 14.67 6.82 0.49
CA VAL A 74 13.96 6.46 1.73
C VAL A 74 12.90 5.38 1.53
N ILE A 75 12.29 5.29 0.34
CA ILE A 75 11.35 4.22 0.01
C ILE A 75 12.10 2.90 -0.21
N GLU A 76 13.28 2.95 -0.82
CA GLU A 76 14.14 1.78 -0.99
C GLU A 76 14.68 1.28 0.36
N LEU A 77 15.09 2.18 1.25
CA LEU A 77 15.48 1.82 2.62
C LEU A 77 14.31 1.16 3.37
N TYR A 78 13.10 1.72 3.28
CA TYR A 78 11.90 1.10 3.84
C TYR A 78 11.64 -0.30 3.29
N ARG A 79 11.79 -0.49 1.97
CA ARG A 79 11.65 -1.81 1.35
C ARG A 79 12.65 -2.79 1.96
N GLN A 80 13.91 -2.41 2.06
CA GLN A 80 14.96 -3.28 2.61
C GLN A 80 14.67 -3.66 4.06
N ASP A 81 14.26 -2.70 4.89
CA ASP A 81 13.92 -2.95 6.29
C ASP A 81 12.66 -3.81 6.45
N LEU A 82 11.64 -3.57 5.64
CA LEU A 82 10.42 -4.38 5.63
C LEU A 82 10.76 -5.85 5.34
N TRP A 83 11.52 -6.12 4.28
CA TRP A 83 11.94 -7.48 3.93
C TRP A 83 12.88 -8.10 4.95
N ARG A 84 13.72 -7.30 5.61
CA ARG A 84 14.56 -7.77 6.72
C ARG A 84 13.69 -8.28 7.86
N ARG A 85 12.70 -7.50 8.30
CA ARG A 85 11.74 -7.86 9.37
C ARG A 85 10.91 -9.09 9.03
N ILE A 86 10.53 -9.25 7.76
CA ILE A 86 9.84 -10.45 7.28
C ILE A 86 10.75 -11.68 7.41
N ARG A 87 12.01 -11.58 6.97
CA ARG A 87 12.96 -12.71 7.01
C ARG A 87 13.43 -13.08 8.42
N SER A 88 13.56 -12.10 9.32
CA SER A 88 13.93 -12.35 10.72
C SER A 88 12.77 -12.91 11.56
N GLY A 89 11.53 -12.82 11.07
CA GLY A 89 10.34 -13.19 11.83
C GLY A 89 9.77 -12.07 12.72
N ASP A 90 10.43 -10.90 12.77
CA ASP A 90 9.94 -9.73 13.52
C ASP A 90 8.60 -9.19 13.00
N LEU A 91 8.27 -9.51 11.75
CA LEU A 91 6.98 -9.22 11.15
C LEU A 91 6.31 -10.52 10.68
N PRO A 92 5.34 -11.06 11.45
CA PRO A 92 4.58 -12.25 11.07
C PRO A 92 3.86 -12.06 9.73
N LEU A 93 3.83 -13.12 8.91
CA LEU A 93 3.21 -13.07 7.58
C LEU A 93 1.71 -12.86 7.67
N GLU A 94 1.06 -13.40 8.70
CA GLU A 94 -0.38 -13.30 8.96
C GLU A 94 -0.77 -11.84 9.20
N LYS A 95 0.03 -11.13 10.00
CA LYS A 95 -0.16 -9.70 10.28
C LYS A 95 -0.01 -8.85 9.02
N LEU A 96 0.92 -9.23 8.15
CA LEU A 96 1.16 -8.54 6.88
C LEU A 96 0.05 -8.87 5.85
N ALA A 97 -0.40 -10.12 5.79
CA ALA A 97 -1.49 -10.57 4.92
C ALA A 97 -2.84 -9.95 5.30
N ALA A 98 -3.09 -9.71 6.59
CA ALA A 98 -4.33 -9.10 7.09
C ALA A 98 -4.63 -7.72 6.48
N ILE A 99 -3.61 -7.01 5.97
CA ILE A 99 -3.78 -5.69 5.34
C ILE A 99 -3.72 -5.73 3.80
N ALA A 100 -3.61 -6.91 3.18
CA ALA A 100 -3.40 -7.06 1.73
C ALA A 100 -4.51 -6.45 0.87
N HIS A 101 -5.75 -6.46 1.36
CA HIS A 101 -6.92 -5.96 0.66
C HIS A 101 -7.49 -4.67 1.27
N MET A 102 -6.82 -4.13 2.30
CA MET A 102 -7.28 -2.94 3.01
C MET A 102 -6.74 -1.68 2.34
N PRO A 103 -7.54 -0.62 2.15
CA PRO A 103 -7.03 0.69 1.79
C PRO A 103 -5.97 1.19 2.79
N LEU A 104 -4.83 1.67 2.27
CA LEU A 104 -3.73 2.18 3.08
C LEU A 104 -3.68 3.71 3.01
N ALA A 105 -3.76 4.39 4.15
CA ALA A 105 -3.74 5.85 4.21
C ALA A 105 -2.39 6.40 4.66
N CYS A 106 -1.81 7.27 3.83
CA CYS A 106 -0.55 7.95 4.10
C CYS A 106 -0.61 9.44 3.70
N HIS A 107 0.26 10.27 4.26
CA HIS A 107 0.38 11.68 3.87
C HIS A 107 1.15 11.91 2.55
N CYS A 108 1.91 10.92 2.08
CA CYS A 108 2.79 11.09 0.91
C CYS A 108 2.08 10.93 -0.43
N ALA A 109 1.01 10.14 -0.50
CA ALA A 109 0.23 9.96 -1.72
C ALA A 109 -0.34 11.32 -2.19
N PRO A 110 -0.46 11.61 -3.50
CA PRO A 110 -0.24 10.71 -4.64
C PRO A 110 1.22 10.63 -5.12
N SER A 111 2.16 11.33 -4.47
CA SER A 111 3.58 11.12 -4.77
C SER A 111 4.00 9.70 -4.37
N ARG A 112 5.08 9.20 -4.98
CA ARG A 112 5.66 7.87 -4.67
C ARG A 112 5.68 7.64 -3.16
N CYS A 113 5.03 6.58 -2.71
CA CYS A 113 4.75 6.35 -1.29
C CYS A 113 5.28 4.99 -0.84
N HIS A 114 5.74 4.89 0.42
CA HIS A 114 6.16 3.61 0.99
C HIS A 114 4.98 2.62 1.13
N ALA A 115 3.74 3.14 1.20
CA ALA A 115 2.53 2.31 1.20
C ALA A 115 2.42 1.41 -0.04
N GLU A 116 3.02 1.79 -1.18
CA GLU A 116 3.09 0.95 -2.37
C GLU A 116 3.94 -0.30 -2.14
N VAL A 117 5.05 -0.15 -1.43
CA VAL A 117 5.93 -1.26 -1.05
C VAL A 117 5.20 -2.18 -0.08
N LEU A 118 4.53 -1.59 0.92
CA LEU A 118 3.77 -2.34 1.92
C LEU A 118 2.62 -3.13 1.30
N ALA A 119 1.83 -2.51 0.42
CA ALA A 119 0.74 -3.16 -0.30
C ALA A 119 1.22 -4.39 -1.10
N ARG A 120 2.35 -4.26 -1.81
CA ARG A 120 2.94 -5.38 -2.56
C ARG A 120 3.42 -6.50 -1.65
N ALA A 121 4.04 -6.16 -0.52
CA ALA A 121 4.49 -7.15 0.46
C ALA A 121 3.30 -7.87 1.13
N ALA A 122 2.23 -7.15 1.44
CA ALA A 122 0.98 -7.67 1.98
C ALA A 122 0.32 -8.66 1.00
N ALA A 123 0.18 -8.28 -0.26
CA ALA A 123 -0.34 -9.16 -1.30
C ALA A 123 0.51 -10.42 -1.52
N TRP A 124 1.84 -10.28 -1.44
CA TRP A 124 2.75 -11.43 -1.49
C TRP A 124 2.56 -12.37 -0.30
N ALA A 125 2.42 -11.81 0.91
CA ALA A 125 2.23 -12.60 2.12
C ALA A 125 0.91 -13.38 2.09
N ALA A 126 -0.19 -12.74 1.68
CA ALA A 126 -1.49 -13.40 1.52
C ALA A 126 -1.40 -14.62 0.58
N LYS A 127 -0.85 -14.42 -0.63
CA LYS A 127 -0.65 -15.50 -1.60
C LYS A 127 0.26 -16.62 -1.11
N ARG A 128 1.23 -16.29 -0.24
CA ARG A 128 2.14 -17.28 0.32
C ARG A 128 1.42 -18.16 1.35
N LEU A 129 0.56 -17.57 2.18
CA LEU A 129 -0.21 -18.30 3.17
C LEU A 129 -1.27 -19.20 2.53
N GLU A 130 -1.96 -18.74 1.49
CA GLU A 130 -2.92 -19.54 0.70
C GLU A 130 -2.26 -20.82 0.15
N LYS A 131 -1.09 -20.68 -0.48
CA LYS A 131 -0.36 -21.83 -1.04
C LYS A 131 0.10 -22.84 0.02
N SER A 132 0.48 -22.36 1.21
CA SER A 132 0.86 -23.24 2.32
C SER A 132 -0.33 -24.05 2.85
N SER A 133 -1.56 -23.55 2.72
CA SER A 133 -2.77 -24.28 3.11
C SER A 133 -3.29 -25.29 2.09
N GLU A 134 -2.81 -25.24 0.84
CA GLU A 134 -3.26 -26.10 -0.27
C GLU A 134 -2.35 -27.32 -0.52
N THR A 135 -1.44 -27.64 0.40
CA THR A 135 -0.59 -28.83 0.28
C THR A 135 -1.18 -29.98 1.12
N PRO A 136 -1.64 -31.09 0.50
CA PRO A 136 -2.13 -32.28 1.21
C PRO A 136 -1.01 -33.05 1.94
#